data_AF-A0A936CTV5-F1
#
_entry.id   AF-A0A936CTV5-F1
#
_cell.length_a   1.000
_cell.length_b   1.000
_cell.length_c   1.000
_cell.angle_alpha   90.00
_cell.angle_beta   90.00
_cell.angle_gamma   90.00
#
_symmetry.space_group_name_H-M   'P 1'
#
loop_
_entity.id
_entity.type
_entity.pdbx_description
1 polymer ?
#
loop_
_entity_poly.entity_id
_entity_poly.type
_entity_poly.pdbx_seq_one_letter_code
_entity_poly.pdbx_strand_id
1 'polypeptide(L)'
;MPRRRWSSGAGLWGAGKAGLDPRRKDGDDYPLRLYFVVKRGLFNLDTIAVQYVWSLSQPVGASWPNPFAPSVKQIAIDSGAAPAGEMVAHSRNLRDDFQELFGETIDRVDVIAIMTDADNAGGISEGWYGDVSFAAK
;
A
#
# COMPACT_ATOMS: atom_id res chain seq x y z
N MET A 1 -19.40 1.28 5.05
CA MET A 1 -18.43 2.38 4.97
C MET A 1 -17.98 2.58 3.55
N PRO A 2 -17.43 3.76 3.20
CA PRO A 2 -17.18 4.10 1.81
C PRO A 2 -16.19 3.14 1.15
N ARG A 3 -16.46 2.77 -0.11
CA ARG A 3 -15.45 2.18 -1.00
C ARG A 3 -14.52 3.31 -1.42
N ARG A 4 -13.22 3.07 -1.39
CA ARG A 4 -12.25 4.02 -1.97
C ARG A 4 -12.14 3.75 -3.44
N ARG A 5 -11.99 4.80 -4.23
CA ARG A 5 -11.57 4.69 -5.62
C ARG A 5 -10.39 5.63 -5.79
N TRP A 6 -9.28 5.11 -6.28
CA TRP A 6 -8.18 5.92 -6.80
C TRP A 6 -7.80 5.43 -8.18
N SER A 7 -7.22 6.31 -8.98
CA SER A 7 -6.49 5.94 -10.18
C SER A 7 -5.01 6.17 -9.93
N SER A 8 -4.16 5.20 -10.26
CA SER A 8 -2.72 5.29 -10.12
C SER A 8 -2.06 4.69 -11.35
N GLY A 9 -1.12 5.41 -11.95
CA GLY A 9 -0.22 4.84 -12.94
C GLY A 9 1.12 4.52 -12.29
N ALA A 10 1.73 3.40 -12.66
CA ALA A 10 3.07 3.09 -12.22
C ALA A 10 3.95 2.90 -13.46
N GLY A 11 5.20 3.32 -13.36
CA GLY A 11 6.22 3.00 -14.34
C GLY A 11 7.50 2.70 -13.57
N LEU A 12 8.04 1.50 -13.71
CA LEU A 12 9.40 1.23 -13.27
C LEU A 12 10.29 1.14 -14.50
N TRP A 13 11.21 2.09 -14.59
CA TRP A 13 12.25 2.10 -15.61
C TRP A 13 13.61 2.13 -14.92
N GLY A 14 14.51 1.29 -15.39
CA GLY A 14 15.74 0.97 -14.67
C GLY A 14 15.60 -0.34 -13.89
N ALA A 15 16.72 -1.05 -13.73
CA ALA A 15 16.77 -2.37 -13.13
C ALA A 15 16.47 -2.34 -11.61
N GLY A 16 15.20 -2.17 -11.23
CA GLY A 16 14.71 -2.60 -9.93
C GLY A 16 14.73 -4.12 -9.95
N LYS A 17 15.77 -4.73 -9.38
CA LYS A 17 16.05 -6.19 -9.44
C LYS A 17 14.75 -7.00 -9.30
N ALA A 18 14.32 -7.61 -10.41
CA ALA A 18 13.28 -8.63 -10.36
C ALA A 18 13.71 -9.71 -9.34
N GLY A 19 12.80 -10.12 -8.46
CA GLY A 19 13.05 -11.18 -7.48
C GLY A 19 13.41 -10.74 -6.06
N LEU A 20 13.21 -9.47 -5.69
CA LEU A 20 13.26 -9.06 -4.27
C LEU A 20 12.02 -9.55 -3.53
N ASP A 21 12.21 -10.01 -2.28
CA ASP A 21 11.12 -10.42 -1.40
C ASP A 21 10.69 -9.23 -0.52
N PRO A 22 9.52 -8.61 -0.78
CA PRO A 22 9.02 -7.45 -0.03
C PRO A 22 8.74 -7.72 1.45
N ARG A 23 8.73 -8.99 1.85
CA ARG A 23 8.55 -9.39 3.25
C ARG A 23 9.83 -9.24 4.07
N ARG A 24 10.93 -8.83 3.42
CA ARG A 24 12.22 -8.58 4.05
C ARG A 24 12.60 -7.11 3.92
N LYS A 25 13.36 -6.61 4.90
CA LYS A 25 13.79 -5.21 4.96
C LYS A 25 14.55 -4.75 3.71
N ASP A 26 15.36 -5.63 3.13
CA ASP A 26 16.16 -5.40 1.92
C ASP A 26 15.36 -5.47 0.61
N GLY A 27 14.07 -5.81 0.67
CA GLY A 27 13.19 -5.93 -0.49
C GLY A 27 11.90 -5.11 -0.40
N ASP A 28 11.67 -4.38 0.69
CA ASP A 28 10.50 -3.52 0.88
C ASP A 28 10.69 -2.20 0.13
N ASP A 29 10.69 -2.25 -1.21
CA ASP A 29 10.68 -1.10 -2.13
C ASP A 29 9.45 -1.20 -3.04
N TYR A 30 8.70 -0.11 -3.25
CA TYR A 30 7.59 -0.10 -4.20
C TYR A 30 7.50 1.22 -4.97
N PRO A 31 7.14 1.16 -6.27
CA PRO A 31 6.83 2.35 -7.07
C PRO A 31 5.65 3.14 -6.51
N LEU A 32 4.72 2.46 -5.85
CA LEU A 32 3.56 3.09 -5.26
C LEU A 32 3.22 2.47 -3.91
N ARG A 33 3.01 3.34 -2.92
CA ARG A 33 2.43 2.97 -1.63
C ARG A 33 1.42 4.00 -1.15
N LEU A 34 0.31 3.50 -0.60
CA LEU A 34 -0.72 4.32 0.03
C LEU A 34 -1.06 3.74 1.41
N TYR A 35 -0.86 4.53 2.45
CA TYR A 35 -1.13 4.16 3.83
C TYR A 35 -2.45 4.76 4.29
N PHE A 36 -3.21 3.96 5.04
CA PHE A 36 -4.35 4.41 5.81
C PHE A 36 -4.08 4.03 7.26
N VAL A 37 -3.90 5.03 8.12
CA VAL A 37 -3.52 4.84 9.52
C VAL A 37 -4.72 5.13 10.42
N VAL A 38 -4.91 4.27 11.42
CA VAL A 38 -5.87 4.45 12.50
C VAL A 38 -5.13 4.50 13.82
N LYS A 39 -5.40 5.55 14.60
CA LYS A 39 -4.96 5.70 15.98
C LYS A 39 -5.97 5.00 16.89
N ARG A 40 -5.49 4.24 17.87
CA ARG A 40 -6.33 3.50 18.80
C ARG A 40 -5.75 3.44 20.20
N GLY A 41 -6.48 2.79 21.10
CA GLY A 41 -6.10 2.64 22.50
C GLY A 41 -6.32 3.91 23.33
N LEU A 42 -5.95 3.82 24.61
CA LEU A 42 -6.12 4.93 25.54
C LEU A 42 -5.26 6.12 25.08
N PHE A 43 -5.87 7.30 24.99
CA PHE A 43 -5.23 8.53 24.51
C PHE A 43 -4.61 8.43 23.09
N ASN A 44 -5.07 7.52 22.23
CA ASN A 44 -4.57 7.37 20.85
C ASN A 44 -3.06 7.06 20.76
N LEU A 45 -2.53 6.32 21.73
CA LEU A 45 -1.10 6.01 21.85
C LEU A 45 -0.63 4.81 21.00
N ASP A 46 -1.55 4.04 20.42
CA ASP A 46 -1.24 2.95 19.49
C ASP A 46 -1.72 3.30 18.07
N THR A 47 -1.06 2.74 17.07
CA THR A 47 -1.43 2.92 15.66
C THR A 47 -1.34 1.62 14.90
N ILE A 48 -2.32 1.39 14.02
CA ILE A 48 -2.28 0.34 13.01
C ILE A 48 -2.51 0.96 11.63
N ALA A 49 -1.96 0.34 10.59
CA ALA A 49 -2.13 0.82 9.23
C ALA A 49 -2.29 -0.31 8.22
N VAL A 50 -3.22 -0.11 7.28
CA VAL A 50 -3.24 -0.85 6.02
C VAL A 50 -2.44 -0.05 5.01
N GLN A 51 -1.50 -0.71 4.35
CA GLN A 51 -0.72 -0.13 3.27
C GLN A 51 -1.03 -0.88 1.96
N TYR A 52 -1.50 -0.18 0.96
CA TYR A 52 -1.63 -0.74 -0.38
C TYR A 52 -0.38 -0.47 -1.17
N VAL A 53 0.14 -1.51 -1.83
CA VAL A 53 1.40 -1.44 -2.56
C VAL A 53 1.26 -1.99 -3.97
N TRP A 54 1.97 -1.35 -4.90
CA TRP A 54 2.27 -1.96 -6.19
C TRP A 54 3.44 -2.92 -5.99
N SER A 55 3.16 -4.21 -5.86
CA SER A 55 4.20 -5.21 -5.61
C SER A 55 5.04 -5.47 -6.87
N LEU A 56 6.23 -6.03 -6.70
CA LEU A 56 7.07 -6.50 -7.82
C LEU A 56 7.14 -8.02 -7.91
N SER A 57 6.73 -8.73 -6.85
CA SER A 57 6.90 -10.17 -6.74
C SER A 57 5.75 -10.90 -6.05
N GLN A 58 4.90 -10.21 -5.28
CA GLN A 58 3.77 -10.85 -4.61
C GLN A 58 2.52 -10.78 -5.48
N PRO A 59 1.70 -11.83 -5.54
CA PRO A 59 0.48 -11.80 -6.33
C PRO A 59 -0.51 -10.77 -5.80
N VAL A 60 -1.29 -10.18 -6.70
CA VAL A 60 -2.37 -9.24 -6.34
C VAL A 60 -3.32 -9.89 -5.33
N GLY A 61 -3.69 -9.15 -4.29
CA GLY A 61 -4.50 -9.61 -3.17
C GLY A 61 -3.71 -10.27 -2.04
N ALA A 62 -2.44 -10.63 -2.24
CA ALA A 62 -1.61 -11.10 -1.14
C ALA A 62 -1.41 -10.00 -0.09
N SER A 63 -1.31 -10.42 1.17
CA SER A 63 -1.01 -9.54 2.29
C SER A 63 0.09 -10.07 3.19
N TRP A 64 0.89 -9.17 3.77
CA TRP A 64 2.00 -9.54 4.65
C TRP A 64 2.29 -8.42 5.68
N PRO A 65 2.95 -8.72 6.82
CA PRO A 65 3.41 -7.69 7.73
C PRO A 65 4.55 -6.87 7.13
N ASN A 66 4.58 -5.57 7.41
CA ASN A 66 5.73 -4.74 7.05
C ASN A 66 6.97 -5.15 7.85
N PRO A 67 8.14 -5.33 7.21
CA PRO A 67 9.34 -5.83 7.87
C PRO A 67 10.00 -4.84 8.84
N PHE A 68 9.62 -3.55 8.80
CA PHE A 68 10.08 -2.51 9.72
C PHE A 68 9.06 -2.20 10.81
N ALA A 69 7.77 -2.32 10.52
CA ALA A 69 6.69 -1.95 11.42
C ALA A 69 5.59 -3.02 11.48
N PRO A 70 5.60 -3.91 12.50
CA PRO A 70 4.62 -5.00 12.61
C PRO A 70 3.14 -4.56 12.71
N SER A 71 2.89 -3.31 13.12
CA SER A 71 1.57 -2.69 13.16
C SER A 71 1.05 -2.24 11.78
N VAL A 72 1.89 -2.35 10.75
CA VAL A 72 1.52 -2.10 9.36
C VAL A 72 1.37 -3.43 8.63
N LYS A 73 0.25 -3.59 7.94
CA LYS A 73 -0.01 -4.75 7.06
C LYS A 73 -0.15 -4.26 5.64
N GLN A 74 0.58 -4.90 4.73
CA GLN A 74 0.69 -4.54 3.33
C GLN A 74 -0.26 -5.42 2.52
N ILE A 75 -0.90 -4.86 1.49
CA ILE A 75 -1.71 -5.60 0.51
C ILE A 75 -1.21 -5.24 -0.89
N ALA A 76 -0.87 -6.23 -1.69
CA ALA A 76 -0.60 -6.05 -3.12
C ALA A 76 -1.91 -5.70 -3.85
N ILE A 77 -2.02 -4.46 -4.33
CA ILE A 77 -3.15 -4.00 -5.16
C ILE A 77 -2.89 -4.18 -6.65
N ASP A 78 -1.62 -4.28 -7.00
CA ASP A 78 -1.09 -4.56 -8.31
C ASP A 78 0.26 -5.28 -8.15
N SER A 79 0.77 -5.88 -9.22
CA SER A 79 2.02 -6.63 -9.18
C SER A 79 2.76 -6.68 -10.51
N GLY A 80 4.10 -6.58 -10.43
CA GLY A 80 4.99 -6.72 -11.56
C GLY A 80 5.24 -5.40 -12.28
N ALA A 81 5.84 -5.50 -13.47
CA ALA A 81 6.05 -4.33 -14.33
C ALA A 81 4.70 -3.92 -14.94
N ALA A 82 4.22 -2.73 -14.55
CA ALA A 82 3.07 -2.10 -15.20
C ALA A 82 3.40 -1.78 -16.68
N PRO A 83 2.40 -1.73 -17.57
CA PRO A 83 2.54 -0.99 -18.81
C PRO A 83 2.82 0.47 -18.46
N ALA A 84 4.05 0.91 -18.72
CA ALA A 84 4.45 2.27 -18.42
C ALA A 84 3.56 3.27 -19.15
N GLY A 85 3.06 4.27 -18.40
CA GLY A 85 2.23 5.36 -18.94
C GLY A 85 0.72 5.15 -18.85
N GLU A 86 0.24 4.01 -18.34
CA GLU A 86 -1.20 3.77 -18.11
C GLU A 86 -1.59 3.99 -16.65
N MET A 87 -2.71 4.69 -16.42
CA MET A 87 -3.31 4.82 -15.09
C MET A 87 -4.34 3.71 -14.86
N VAL A 88 -4.16 2.95 -13.77
CA VAL A 88 -5.05 1.88 -13.32
C VAL A 88 -5.93 2.37 -12.17
N ALA A 89 -7.24 2.13 -12.27
CA ALA A 89 -8.17 2.46 -11.20
C ALA A 89 -8.34 1.30 -10.21
N HIS A 90 -8.11 1.56 -8.92
CA HIS A 90 -8.32 0.59 -7.86
C HIS A 90 -9.46 1.01 -6.94
N SER A 91 -10.16 0.03 -6.38
CA SER A 91 -11.15 0.25 -5.34
C SER A 91 -11.10 -0.79 -4.23
N ARG A 92 -11.11 -0.32 -2.97
CA ARG A 92 -11.01 -1.16 -1.76
C ARG A 92 -12.01 -0.73 -0.70
N ASN A 93 -12.43 -1.68 0.13
CA ASN A 93 -13.21 -1.39 1.34
C ASN A 93 -12.28 -1.46 2.55
N LEU A 94 -11.89 -0.31 3.08
CA LEU A 94 -10.98 -0.27 4.23
C LEU A 94 -11.52 -0.99 5.45
N ARG A 95 -12.83 -0.90 5.72
CA ARG A 95 -13.38 -1.50 6.93
C ARG A 95 -13.19 -3.02 6.89
N ASP A 96 -13.42 -3.62 5.74
CA ASP A 96 -13.26 -5.06 5.54
C ASP A 96 -11.76 -5.41 5.64
N ASP A 97 -10.88 -4.61 5.03
CA ASP A 97 -9.43 -4.85 5.06
C ASP A 97 -8.84 -4.72 6.48
N PHE A 98 -9.27 -3.74 7.26
CA PHE A 98 -8.87 -3.61 8.68
C PHE A 98 -9.43 -4.74 9.54
N GLN A 99 -10.67 -5.16 9.28
CA GLN A 99 -11.28 -6.28 9.97
C GLN A 99 -10.56 -7.59 9.67
N GLU A 100 -10.18 -7.83 8.42
CA GLU A 100 -9.47 -9.04 7.98
C GLU A 100 -8.04 -9.07 8.53
N LEU A 101 -7.30 -7.96 8.44
CA LEU A 101 -5.88 -7.91 8.78
C LEU A 101 -5.58 -7.75 10.27
N PHE A 102 -6.48 -7.08 11.01
CA PHE A 102 -6.27 -6.72 12.42
C PHE A 102 -7.38 -7.18 13.35
N GLY A 103 -8.50 -7.68 12.83
CA GLY A 103 -9.69 -7.97 13.64
C GLY A 103 -10.45 -6.72 14.07
N GLU A 104 -10.15 -5.55 13.49
CA GLU A 104 -10.63 -4.25 13.95
C GLU A 104 -11.68 -3.66 13.00
N THR A 105 -12.87 -3.36 13.54
CA THR A 105 -13.85 -2.58 12.80
C THR A 105 -13.55 -1.09 12.96
N ILE A 106 -13.14 -0.45 11.88
CA ILE A 106 -12.87 0.99 11.88
C ILE A 106 -14.06 1.81 11.35
N ASP A 107 -14.18 3.02 11.88
CA ASP A 107 -15.16 4.02 11.45
C ASP A 107 -14.55 5.31 10.86
N ARG A 108 -13.23 5.47 10.97
CA ARG A 108 -12.49 6.59 10.39
C ARG A 108 -11.06 6.19 10.06
N VAL A 109 -10.39 7.05 9.31
CA VAL A 109 -8.94 7.04 9.11
C VAL A 109 -8.42 8.35 9.64
N ASP A 110 -7.35 8.30 10.44
CA ASP A 110 -6.77 9.49 11.06
C ASP A 110 -5.66 10.10 10.20
N VAL A 111 -4.93 9.29 9.42
CA VAL A 111 -3.85 9.76 8.52
C VAL A 111 -3.87 8.98 7.20
N ILE A 112 -3.64 9.70 6.11
CA ILE A 112 -3.30 9.13 4.80
C ILE A 112 -1.87 9.56 4.48
N ALA A 113 -1.03 8.60 4.10
CA ALA A 113 0.33 8.89 3.61
C ALA A 113 0.55 8.24 2.25
N ILE A 114 1.31 8.92 1.40
CA ILE A 114 1.67 8.49 0.05
C ILE A 114 3.18 8.44 -0.03
N MET A 115 3.73 7.38 -0.62
CA MET A 115 5.17 7.24 -0.73
C MET A 115 5.59 6.41 -1.96
N THR A 116 6.58 6.92 -2.67
CA THR A 116 7.35 6.20 -3.70
C THR A 116 8.78 6.15 -3.21
N ASP A 117 9.36 4.94 -3.15
CA ASP A 117 10.70 4.72 -2.60
C ASP A 117 11.46 3.63 -3.35
N ALA A 118 12.78 3.68 -3.20
CA ALA A 118 13.76 2.80 -3.84
C ALA A 118 15.04 2.63 -3.00
N ASP A 119 14.99 3.00 -1.71
CA ASP A 119 16.16 3.16 -0.85
C ASP A 119 16.67 1.84 -0.29
N ASN A 120 15.82 0.81 -0.17
CA ASN A 120 16.24 -0.49 0.36
C ASN A 120 16.98 -1.35 -0.67
N ALA A 121 16.53 -1.31 -1.93
CA ALA A 121 17.13 -2.04 -3.05
C ALA A 121 18.19 -1.22 -3.80
N GLY A 122 18.29 0.08 -3.54
CA GLY A 122 19.23 1.00 -4.19
C GLY A 122 18.90 1.28 -5.66
N GLY A 123 17.61 1.27 -6.02
CA GLY A 123 17.11 1.42 -7.38
C GLY A 123 16.63 2.82 -7.72
N ILE A 124 15.93 2.94 -8.86
CA ILE A 124 15.12 4.10 -9.22
C ILE A 124 13.65 3.64 -9.27
N SER A 125 12.76 4.49 -8.79
CA SER A 125 11.34 4.20 -8.66
C SER A 125 10.53 5.42 -9.08
N GLU A 126 9.52 5.21 -9.92
CA GLU A 126 8.61 6.26 -10.39
C GLU A 126 7.15 5.80 -10.20
N GLY A 127 6.32 6.73 -9.74
CA GLY A 127 4.92 6.48 -9.44
C GLY A 127 4.06 7.70 -9.71
N TRP A 128 2.90 7.48 -10.35
CA TRP A 128 1.93 8.50 -10.71
C TRP A 128 0.65 8.28 -9.90
N TYR A 129 0.32 9.23 -9.04
CA TYR A 129 -0.89 9.17 -8.22
C TYR A 129 -1.96 10.07 -8.81
N GLY A 130 -3.15 9.52 -9.03
CA GLY A 130 -4.37 10.29 -9.28
C GLY A 130 -5.19 10.49 -8.02
N ASP A 131 -6.48 10.73 -8.19
CA ASP A 131 -7.33 11.23 -7.12
C ASP A 131 -7.57 10.24 -5.96
N VAL A 132 -7.22 10.73 -4.78
CA VAL A 132 -7.50 10.32 -3.38
C VAL A 132 -8.95 10.36 -2.89
N SER A 133 -9.92 9.55 -3.36
CA SER A 133 -11.33 9.74 -2.93
C SER A 133 -11.91 8.69 -1.96
N PHE A 134 -12.84 9.15 -1.10
CA PHE A 134 -13.74 8.32 -0.30
C PHE A 134 -15.15 8.42 -0.90
N ALA A 135 -15.79 7.30 -1.21
CA ALA A 135 -17.17 7.31 -1.74
C ALA A 135 -18.09 6.47 -0.86
N ALA A 136 -19.15 7.09 -0.30
CA ALA A 136 -20.16 6.40 0.49
C ALA A 136 -20.73 5.20 -0.29
N LYS A 137 -21.19 4.18 0.46
CA LYS A 137 -21.76 2.98 -0.15
C LYS A 137 -23.12 3.29 -0.78
#